data_AF-A0A956D103-F1
#
_entry.id   AF-A0A956D103-F1
#
_cell.length_a   1.000
_cell.length_b   1.000
_cell.length_c   1.000
_cell.angle_alpha   90.00
_cell.angle_beta   90.00
_cell.angle_gamma   90.00
#
_symmetry.space_group_name_H-M   'P 1'
#
loop_
_entity.id
_entity.type
_entity.pdbx_description
1 polymer ?
#
loop_
_entity_poly.entity_id
_entity_poly.type
_entity_poly.pdbx_seq_one_letter_code
_entity_poly.pdbx_strand_id
1 'polypeptide(L)'
;ECPVITEVPPDLSNYAAIEAVYAANQPEDETPTGESILAVMDTLLNDPAPGDKVIVLATDGEPDTCAEPNPQNGQPEAIAAVTHAYESGIRTYIISVGTDVGMRHLQDVANAGVGHGPGDPDAPFWVAGDDMGLRDALTAIIGGELSCVVTLEGMIQDPDLACTGTVLLNGLPVPCDDPNGWRVIDATHIELRGDACDTLQTTPAATLEATFPCDVVLI
;
A
#
# COMPACT_ATOMS: atom_id res chain seq x y z
N GLU A 1 2.93 17.63 -22.56
CA GLU A 1 3.60 17.52 -21.25
C GLU A 1 3.84 16.03 -21.03
N CYS A 2 5.00 15.66 -20.50
CA CYS A 2 5.38 14.26 -20.28
C CYS A 2 6.05 14.18 -18.90
N PRO A 3 5.63 13.25 -18.03
CA PRO A 3 4.55 12.28 -18.22
C PRO A 3 3.18 12.96 -18.21
N VAL A 4 2.16 12.30 -18.77
CA VAL A 4 0.77 12.73 -18.60
C VAL A 4 0.24 12.11 -17.33
N ILE A 5 -0.04 12.94 -16.32
CA ILE A 5 -0.57 12.50 -15.03
C ILE A 5 -2.06 12.82 -14.95
N THR A 6 -2.86 11.80 -14.65
CA THR A 6 -4.25 11.97 -14.25
C THR A 6 -4.40 11.55 -12.81
N GLU A 7 -4.90 12.45 -11.96
CA GLU A 7 -4.99 12.23 -10.52
C GLU A 7 -6.43 12.25 -10.03
N VAL A 8 -6.69 11.42 -9.03
CA VAL A 8 -7.91 11.47 -8.22
C VAL A 8 -7.46 11.69 -6.77
N PRO A 9 -7.87 12.80 -6.11
CA PRO A 9 -7.50 13.04 -4.72
C PRO A 9 -7.98 11.89 -3.81
N PRO A 10 -7.22 11.53 -2.76
CA PRO A 10 -7.65 10.53 -1.81
C PRO A 10 -8.89 11.03 -1.04
N ASP A 11 -9.91 10.17 -0.93
CA ASP A 11 -11.11 10.42 -0.12
C ASP A 11 -11.72 9.09 0.31
N LEU A 12 -12.52 9.11 1.38
CA LEU A 12 -13.30 7.94 1.80
C LEU A 12 -14.41 7.68 0.79
N SER A 13 -14.67 6.40 0.51
CA SER A 13 -15.73 5.99 -0.43
C SER A 13 -15.59 6.60 -1.85
N ASN A 14 -14.36 6.86 -2.30
CA ASN A 14 -14.09 7.58 -3.55
C ASN A 14 -14.20 6.74 -4.85
N TYR A 15 -14.95 5.63 -4.80
CA TYR A 15 -15.09 4.71 -5.94
C TYR A 15 -15.55 5.43 -7.21
N ALA A 16 -16.56 6.29 -7.12
CA ALA A 16 -17.16 6.94 -8.29
C ALA A 16 -16.18 7.88 -9.03
N ALA A 17 -15.31 8.59 -8.30
CA ALA A 17 -14.31 9.46 -8.92
C ALA A 17 -13.19 8.66 -9.59
N ILE A 18 -12.74 7.58 -8.93
CA ILE A 18 -11.77 6.64 -9.49
C ILE A 18 -12.34 6.00 -10.77
N GLU A 19 -13.55 5.45 -10.71
CA GLU A 19 -14.24 4.84 -11.85
C GLU A 19 -14.37 5.82 -13.02
N ALA A 20 -14.76 7.07 -12.76
CA ALA A 20 -14.91 8.09 -13.80
C ALA A 20 -13.60 8.36 -14.57
N VAL A 21 -12.45 8.31 -13.90
CA VAL A 21 -11.13 8.46 -14.52
C VAL A 21 -10.74 7.19 -15.29
N TYR A 22 -10.73 6.04 -14.63
CA TYR A 22 -10.24 4.80 -15.24
C TYR A 22 -11.13 4.29 -16.39
N ALA A 23 -12.45 4.50 -16.33
CA ALA A 23 -13.36 4.07 -17.38
C ALA A 23 -13.22 4.90 -18.68
N ALA A 24 -12.72 6.14 -18.57
CA ALA A 24 -12.50 7.03 -19.71
C ALA A 24 -11.10 6.89 -20.32
N ASN A 25 -10.13 6.42 -19.53
CA ASN A 25 -8.74 6.26 -19.97
C ASN A 25 -8.60 5.16 -21.02
N GLN A 26 -7.70 5.36 -21.97
CA GLN A 26 -7.31 4.40 -22.99
C GLN A 26 -5.78 4.32 -23.01
N PRO A 27 -5.19 3.23 -23.55
CA PRO A 27 -3.75 3.19 -23.79
C PRO A 27 -3.32 4.35 -24.69
N GLU A 28 -2.23 5.01 -24.30
CA GLU A 28 -1.50 5.99 -25.11
C GLU A 28 -0.22 5.34 -25.66
N ASP A 29 0.44 5.99 -26.62
CA ASP A 29 1.50 5.37 -27.43
C ASP A 29 2.84 5.12 -26.68
N GLU A 30 3.13 5.83 -25.59
CA GLU A 30 4.45 5.84 -24.93
C GLU A 30 4.35 5.58 -23.41
N THR A 31 5.41 5.04 -22.82
CA THR A 31 5.49 4.50 -21.45
C THR A 31 6.65 5.13 -20.64
N PRO A 32 6.64 6.45 -20.36
CA PRO A 32 7.68 7.16 -19.61
C PRO A 32 7.61 6.85 -18.10
N THR A 33 7.98 5.61 -17.74
CA THR A 33 7.76 5.05 -16.41
C THR A 33 8.61 5.75 -15.35
N GLY A 34 9.88 6.03 -15.64
CA GLY A 34 10.77 6.72 -14.70
C GLY A 34 10.23 8.10 -14.33
N GLU A 35 9.84 8.90 -15.31
CA GLU A 35 9.29 10.23 -15.06
C GLU A 35 7.93 10.19 -14.38
N SER A 36 7.08 9.20 -14.68
CA SER A 36 5.80 8.99 -13.99
C SER A 36 6.00 8.72 -12.50
N ILE A 37 7.00 7.90 -12.15
CA ILE A 37 7.32 7.60 -10.75
C ILE A 37 7.86 8.83 -10.03
N LEU A 38 8.74 9.61 -10.66
CA LEU A 38 9.25 10.85 -10.07
C LEU A 38 8.14 11.87 -9.82
N ALA A 39 7.19 12.02 -10.76
CA ALA A 39 6.05 12.92 -10.61
C ALA A 39 5.13 12.49 -9.45
N VAL A 40 4.81 11.19 -9.34
CA VAL A 40 4.00 10.66 -8.24
C VAL A 40 4.74 10.76 -6.90
N MET A 41 6.05 10.53 -6.91
CA MET A 41 6.90 10.66 -5.71
C MET A 41 6.83 12.07 -5.14
N ASP A 42 6.90 13.12 -5.99
CA ASP A 42 6.74 14.50 -5.55
C ASP A 42 5.37 14.73 -4.89
N THR A 43 4.28 14.16 -5.43
CA THR A 43 2.96 14.23 -4.81
C THR A 43 2.94 13.55 -3.44
N LEU A 44 3.52 12.35 -3.31
CA LEU A 44 3.55 11.58 -2.07
C LEU A 44 4.41 12.23 -0.97
N LEU A 45 5.57 12.81 -1.33
CA LEU A 45 6.44 13.50 -0.38
C LEU A 45 5.82 14.79 0.16
N ASN A 46 4.88 15.39 -0.58
CA ASN A 46 4.15 16.58 -0.16
C ASN A 46 2.82 16.25 0.56
N ASP A 47 2.41 14.98 0.63
CA ASP A 47 1.20 14.57 1.34
C ASP A 47 1.43 14.51 2.87
N PRO A 48 0.76 15.35 3.67
CA PRO A 48 0.93 15.37 5.12
C PRO A 48 0.19 14.23 5.84
N ALA A 49 -0.62 13.42 5.14
CA ALA A 49 -1.37 12.36 5.77
C ALA A 49 -0.42 11.34 6.43
N PRO A 50 -0.73 10.86 7.65
CA PRO A 50 0.13 9.92 8.36
C PRO A 50 0.17 8.55 7.66
N GLY A 51 1.15 7.74 8.04
CA GLY A 51 1.32 6.38 7.55
C GLY A 51 2.33 6.27 6.41
N ASP A 52 2.68 5.03 6.09
CA ASP A 52 3.62 4.72 5.03
C ASP A 52 3.04 5.10 3.66
N LYS A 53 3.92 5.55 2.77
CA LYS A 53 3.56 5.90 1.39
C LYS A 53 4.14 4.84 0.47
N VAL A 54 3.32 4.38 -0.47
CA VAL A 54 3.71 3.34 -1.43
C VAL A 54 3.24 3.70 -2.82
N ILE A 55 3.97 3.22 -3.82
CA ILE A 55 3.60 3.29 -5.23
C ILE A 55 3.22 1.87 -5.68
N VAL A 56 2.08 1.75 -6.36
CA VAL A 56 1.72 0.52 -7.08
C VAL A 56 1.84 0.79 -8.56
N LEU A 57 2.86 0.21 -9.20
CA LEU A 57 3.13 0.36 -10.62
C LEU A 57 2.53 -0.82 -11.38
N ALA A 58 1.48 -0.55 -12.17
CA ALA A 58 0.94 -1.50 -13.14
C ALA A 58 1.57 -1.26 -14.52
N THR A 59 2.36 -2.21 -15.03
CA THR A 59 3.13 -2.04 -16.27
C THR A 59 3.47 -3.38 -16.94
N ASP A 60 3.74 -3.38 -18.24
CA ASP A 60 4.27 -4.52 -19.01
C ASP A 60 5.80 -4.67 -18.87
N GLY A 61 6.47 -3.67 -18.30
CA GLY A 61 7.92 -3.71 -18.08
C GLY A 61 8.74 -3.32 -19.29
N GLU A 62 8.16 -2.62 -20.27
CA GLU A 62 8.90 -2.08 -21.41
C GLU A 62 8.84 -0.54 -21.47
N PRO A 63 9.48 0.16 -20.52
CA PRO A 63 9.46 1.62 -20.48
C PRO A 63 10.28 2.26 -21.60
N ASP A 64 9.85 3.46 -21.98
CA ASP A 64 10.64 4.46 -22.68
C ASP A 64 10.88 5.68 -21.77
N THR A 65 11.32 6.79 -22.35
CA THR A 65 11.51 8.05 -21.62
C THR A 65 10.82 9.19 -22.35
N CYS A 66 10.55 10.29 -21.66
CA CYS A 66 10.03 11.50 -22.28
C CYS A 66 10.98 12.09 -23.34
N ALA A 67 12.29 11.82 -23.22
CA ALA A 67 13.32 12.33 -24.13
C ALA A 67 13.54 11.42 -25.35
N GLU A 68 13.40 10.11 -25.16
CA GLU A 68 13.46 9.07 -26.18
C GLU A 68 12.25 8.15 -26.02
N PRO A 69 11.11 8.49 -26.67
CA PRO A 69 9.90 7.66 -26.59
C PRO A 69 10.06 6.35 -27.36
N ASN A 70 10.82 6.38 -28.46
CA ASN A 70 11.09 5.19 -29.26
C ASN A 70 12.56 5.14 -29.71
N PRO A 71 13.24 3.97 -29.58
CA PRO A 71 12.73 2.70 -29.02
C PRO A 71 12.62 2.71 -27.48
N GLN A 72 11.94 1.70 -26.92
CA GLN A 72 11.71 1.53 -25.47
C GLN A 72 12.99 1.20 -24.69
N ASN A 73 13.80 2.22 -24.43
CA ASN A 73 15.09 2.14 -23.74
C ASN A 73 15.07 2.74 -22.31
N GLY A 74 13.90 2.95 -21.71
CA GLY A 74 13.74 3.64 -20.42
C GLY A 74 13.96 2.78 -19.17
N GLN A 75 14.46 1.55 -19.33
CA GLN A 75 14.61 0.60 -18.22
C GLN A 75 15.58 1.11 -17.13
N PRO A 76 16.75 1.69 -17.47
CA PRO A 76 17.65 2.27 -16.47
C PRO A 76 16.99 3.41 -15.68
N GLU A 77 16.23 4.27 -16.36
CA GLU A 77 15.53 5.42 -15.77
C GLU A 77 14.42 4.97 -14.82
N ALA A 78 13.66 3.92 -15.20
CA ALA A 78 12.64 3.33 -14.34
C ALA A 78 13.24 2.75 -13.05
N ILE A 79 14.33 1.97 -13.15
CA ILE A 79 15.03 1.42 -11.97
C ILE A 79 15.60 2.54 -11.09
N ALA A 80 16.18 3.57 -11.69
CA ALA A 80 16.74 4.70 -10.95
C ALA A 80 15.64 5.48 -10.20
N ALA A 81 14.50 5.72 -10.83
CA ALA A 81 13.36 6.39 -10.21
C ALA A 81 12.79 5.58 -9.02
N VAL A 82 12.62 4.27 -9.19
CA VAL A 82 12.15 3.38 -8.11
C VAL A 82 13.16 3.29 -6.97
N THR A 83 14.45 3.21 -7.28
CA THR A 83 15.52 3.27 -6.27
C THR A 83 15.44 4.57 -5.47
N HIS A 84 15.26 5.69 -6.16
CA HIS A 84 15.14 7.00 -5.52
C HIS A 84 13.89 7.12 -4.63
N ALA A 85 12.76 6.56 -5.07
CA ALA A 85 11.55 6.47 -4.26
C ALA A 85 11.81 5.69 -2.97
N TYR A 86 12.44 4.51 -3.06
CA TYR A 86 12.78 3.69 -1.89
C TYR A 86 13.73 4.42 -0.93
N GLU A 87 14.78 5.06 -1.44
CA GLU A 87 15.71 5.88 -0.64
C GLU A 87 15.00 7.05 0.06
N SER A 88 13.87 7.51 -0.49
CA SER A 88 13.02 8.55 0.08
C SER A 88 11.94 8.00 1.03
N GLY A 89 11.97 6.70 1.33
CA GLY A 89 11.02 6.04 2.23
C GLY A 89 9.72 5.58 1.57
N ILE A 90 9.64 5.58 0.23
CA ILE A 90 8.46 5.19 -0.53
C ILE A 90 8.72 3.84 -1.21
N ARG A 91 8.05 2.79 -0.75
CA ARG A 91 8.14 1.46 -1.39
C ARG A 91 7.40 1.44 -2.71
N THR A 92 7.88 0.62 -3.66
CA THR A 92 7.19 0.42 -4.94
C THR A 92 6.86 -1.07 -5.13
N TYR A 93 5.59 -1.36 -5.46
CA TYR A 93 5.08 -2.70 -5.76
C TYR A 93 4.66 -2.81 -7.21
N ILE A 94 4.95 -3.96 -7.82
CA ILE A 94 4.80 -4.15 -9.25
C ILE A 94 3.64 -5.11 -9.55
N ILE A 95 2.71 -4.65 -10.38
CA ILE A 95 1.67 -5.47 -10.99
C ILE A 95 2.00 -5.58 -12.49
N SER A 96 2.46 -6.74 -12.91
CA SER A 96 2.67 -7.05 -14.32
C SER A 96 1.32 -7.13 -15.04
N VAL A 97 1.18 -6.37 -16.12
CA VAL A 97 0.05 -6.42 -17.04
C VAL A 97 0.53 -6.82 -18.44
N GLY A 98 -0.23 -7.66 -19.13
CA GLY A 98 0.11 -8.09 -20.50
C GLY A 98 0.77 -9.47 -20.60
N THR A 99 1.39 -9.75 -21.75
CA THR A 99 2.13 -11.00 -22.01
C THR A 99 3.49 -10.96 -21.31
N ASP A 100 4.05 -12.11 -20.90
CA ASP A 100 5.32 -12.30 -20.13
C ASP A 100 6.63 -11.70 -20.71
N VAL A 101 6.54 -10.64 -21.50
CA VAL A 101 7.64 -9.77 -21.91
C VAL A 101 8.05 -8.89 -20.71
N GLY A 102 9.29 -8.41 -20.68
CA GLY A 102 9.75 -7.51 -19.60
C GLY A 102 9.96 -8.16 -18.22
N MET A 103 9.63 -9.44 -18.01
CA MET A 103 9.66 -10.09 -16.68
C MET A 103 10.97 -9.95 -15.90
N ARG A 104 12.11 -10.01 -16.59
CA ARG A 104 13.40 -9.76 -15.95
C ARG A 104 13.52 -8.32 -15.45
N HIS A 105 13.11 -7.35 -16.27
CA HIS A 105 13.11 -5.95 -15.88
C HIS A 105 12.13 -5.70 -14.73
N LEU A 106 10.93 -6.28 -14.78
CA LEU A 106 9.95 -6.20 -13.69
C LEU A 106 10.51 -6.72 -12.36
N GLN A 107 11.27 -7.82 -12.38
CA GLN A 107 11.96 -8.31 -11.19
C GLN A 107 13.04 -7.34 -10.70
N ASP A 108 13.84 -6.75 -11.60
CA ASP A 108 14.85 -5.74 -11.25
C ASP A 108 14.20 -4.51 -10.60
N VAL A 109 13.05 -4.06 -11.13
CA VAL A 109 12.27 -2.94 -10.59
C VAL A 109 11.63 -3.30 -9.24
N ALA A 110 11.06 -4.49 -9.10
CA ALA A 110 10.49 -4.97 -7.83
C ALA A 110 11.56 -5.04 -6.73
N ASN A 111 12.75 -5.56 -7.06
CA ASN A 111 13.88 -5.60 -6.14
C ASN A 111 14.32 -4.19 -5.72
N ALA A 112 14.45 -3.26 -6.68
CA ALA A 112 14.76 -1.86 -6.38
C ALA A 112 13.70 -1.20 -5.48
N GLY A 113 12.42 -1.51 -5.70
CA GLY A 113 11.27 -0.91 -4.99
C GLY A 113 11.19 -1.23 -3.50
N VAL A 114 11.90 -2.27 -3.06
CA VAL A 114 12.04 -2.66 -1.64
C VAL A 114 13.48 -2.65 -1.16
N GLY A 115 14.41 -2.13 -1.97
CA GLY A 115 15.82 -2.00 -1.61
C GLY A 115 16.61 -3.32 -1.57
N HIS A 116 16.12 -4.37 -2.24
CA HIS A 116 16.85 -5.64 -2.36
C HIS A 116 18.05 -5.48 -3.30
N GLY A 117 19.22 -5.93 -2.85
CA GLY A 117 20.48 -5.89 -3.56
C GLY A 117 20.95 -7.26 -4.07
N PRO A 118 22.15 -7.32 -4.66
CA PRO A 118 22.73 -8.57 -5.13
C PRO A 118 22.89 -9.60 -4.00
N GLY A 119 22.22 -10.75 -4.16
CA GLY A 119 22.27 -11.86 -3.20
C GLY A 119 21.06 -11.93 -2.25
N ASP A 120 20.22 -10.91 -2.24
CA ASP A 120 18.91 -10.96 -1.57
C ASP A 120 17.94 -11.86 -2.35
N PRO A 121 16.94 -12.46 -1.69
CA PRO A 121 15.87 -13.15 -2.39
C PRO A 121 15.09 -12.17 -3.28
N ASP A 122 14.56 -12.66 -4.40
CA ASP A 122 13.69 -11.86 -5.26
C ASP A 122 12.49 -11.32 -4.49
N ALA A 123 12.25 -10.02 -4.63
CA ALA A 123 11.07 -9.36 -4.12
C ALA A 123 9.83 -9.87 -4.87
N PRO A 124 8.69 -10.03 -4.18
CA PRO A 124 7.46 -10.40 -4.84
C PRO A 124 7.02 -9.31 -5.83
N PHE A 125 6.55 -9.74 -7.00
CA PHE A 125 5.69 -8.95 -7.85
C PHE A 125 4.49 -9.79 -8.27
N TRP A 126 3.40 -9.14 -8.64
CA TRP A 126 2.15 -9.81 -8.97
C TRP A 126 1.96 -9.83 -10.47
N VAL A 127 1.43 -10.93 -11.00
CA VAL A 127 1.03 -11.04 -12.41
C VAL A 127 -0.49 -11.01 -12.46
N ALA A 128 -1.06 -9.95 -13.05
CA ALA A 128 -2.49 -9.76 -13.16
C ALA A 128 -2.94 -9.86 -14.61
N GLY A 129 -3.22 -11.09 -15.06
CA GLY A 129 -3.72 -11.35 -16.42
C GLY A 129 -5.23 -11.16 -16.59
N ASP A 130 -5.98 -10.98 -15.49
CA ASP A 130 -7.43 -10.79 -15.46
C ASP A 130 -7.89 -9.95 -14.26
N ASP A 131 -9.20 -9.67 -14.19
CA ASP A 131 -9.82 -8.88 -13.10
C ASP A 131 -9.62 -9.52 -11.72
N MET A 132 -9.62 -10.85 -11.62
CA MET A 132 -9.43 -11.54 -10.34
C MET A 132 -8.00 -11.40 -9.85
N GLY A 133 -7.01 -11.64 -10.72
CA GLY A 133 -5.60 -11.47 -10.40
C GLY A 133 -5.26 -10.03 -9.99
N LEU A 134 -5.88 -9.03 -10.63
CA LEU A 134 -5.69 -7.64 -10.25
C LEU A 134 -6.25 -7.33 -8.85
N ARG A 135 -7.47 -7.83 -8.54
CA ARG A 135 -8.08 -7.67 -7.21
C ARG A 135 -7.26 -8.34 -6.12
N ASP A 136 -6.78 -9.54 -6.39
CA ASP A 136 -5.94 -10.31 -5.45
C ASP A 136 -4.61 -9.60 -5.20
N ALA A 137 -3.98 -9.08 -6.26
CA ALA A 137 -2.75 -8.29 -6.15
C ALA A 137 -2.93 -7.04 -5.30
N LEU A 138 -3.94 -6.21 -5.62
CA LEU A 138 -4.23 -4.99 -4.86
C LEU A 138 -4.58 -5.30 -3.40
N THR A 139 -5.35 -6.36 -3.14
CA THR A 139 -5.68 -6.78 -1.77
C THR A 139 -4.43 -7.20 -1.00
N ALA A 140 -3.55 -8.00 -1.62
CA ALA A 140 -2.31 -8.44 -0.98
C ALA A 140 -1.35 -7.28 -0.70
N ILE A 141 -1.19 -6.35 -1.65
CA ILE A 141 -0.32 -5.19 -1.51
C ILE A 141 -0.84 -4.27 -0.39
N ILE A 142 -2.08 -3.80 -0.50
CA ILE A 142 -2.66 -2.85 0.46
C ILE A 142 -2.76 -3.49 1.84
N GLY A 143 -3.18 -4.76 1.89
CA GLY A 143 -3.28 -5.54 3.11
C GLY A 143 -1.96 -5.70 3.84
N GLY A 144 -0.89 -6.01 3.10
CA GLY A 144 0.47 -6.17 3.65
C GLY A 144 1.07 -4.88 4.22
N GLU A 145 0.54 -3.72 3.80
CA GLU A 145 0.94 -2.40 4.32
C GLU A 145 0.23 -2.02 5.63
N LEU A 146 -0.85 -2.72 6.00
CA LEU A 146 -1.54 -2.47 7.26
C LEU A 146 -0.75 -3.03 8.44
N SER A 147 -0.40 -2.16 9.39
CA SER A 147 0.21 -2.58 10.65
C SER A 147 -0.77 -3.34 11.55
N CYS A 148 -0.31 -4.40 12.20
CA CYS A 148 -1.05 -5.05 13.29
C CYS A 148 -1.12 -4.17 14.55
N VAL A 149 -0.24 -3.16 14.67
CA VAL A 149 -0.26 -2.17 15.75
C VAL A 149 -1.10 -0.98 15.29
N VAL A 150 -2.24 -0.82 15.93
CA VAL A 150 -3.24 0.19 15.61
C VAL A 150 -3.10 1.37 16.55
N THR A 151 -3.04 2.57 15.97
CA THR A 151 -3.14 3.82 16.74
C THR A 151 -4.62 4.13 16.99
N LEU A 152 -4.96 4.39 18.25
CA LEU A 152 -6.32 4.69 18.66
C LEU A 152 -6.65 6.16 18.40
N GLU A 153 -7.89 6.44 17.97
CA GLU A 153 -8.47 7.78 17.95
C GLU A 153 -8.92 8.21 19.37
N GLY A 154 -8.00 8.13 20.32
CA GLY A 154 -8.25 8.32 21.74
C GLY A 154 -7.12 7.74 22.58
N MET A 155 -7.32 7.67 23.89
CA MET A 155 -6.35 7.04 24.79
C MET A 155 -7.03 6.18 25.84
N ILE A 156 -6.41 5.04 26.13
CA ILE A 156 -6.70 4.19 27.27
C ILE A 156 -6.17 4.92 28.52
N GLN A 157 -7.07 5.31 29.41
CA GLN A 157 -6.69 6.05 30.63
C GLN A 157 -5.92 5.17 31.61
N ASP A 158 -6.34 3.92 31.75
CA ASP A 158 -5.69 2.91 32.58
C ASP A 158 -5.43 1.64 31.75
N PRO A 159 -4.20 1.44 31.26
CA PRO A 159 -3.80 0.24 30.52
C PRO A 159 -4.10 -1.07 31.26
N ASP A 160 -4.05 -1.08 32.60
CA ASP A 160 -4.30 -2.29 33.40
C ASP A 160 -5.79 -2.71 33.36
N LEU A 161 -6.69 -1.78 33.01
CA LEU A 161 -8.13 -2.02 32.87
C LEU A 161 -8.58 -2.19 31.43
N ALA A 162 -7.68 -2.13 30.44
CA ALA A 162 -8.06 -2.13 29.04
C ALA A 162 -8.86 -3.36 28.59
N CYS A 163 -8.59 -4.54 29.15
CA CYS A 163 -9.33 -5.76 28.84
C CYS A 163 -10.80 -5.74 29.29
N THR A 164 -11.23 -4.73 30.05
CA THR A 164 -12.65 -4.48 30.33
C THR A 164 -13.35 -3.73 29.20
N GLY A 165 -12.58 -3.16 28.27
CA GLY A 165 -13.05 -2.59 27.02
C GLY A 165 -13.46 -3.66 26.01
N THR A 166 -13.87 -3.19 24.82
CA THR A 166 -14.31 -4.05 23.72
C THR A 166 -13.57 -3.65 22.45
N VAL A 167 -13.05 -4.65 21.74
CA VAL A 167 -12.51 -4.50 20.38
C VAL A 167 -13.34 -5.37 19.46
N LEU A 168 -13.87 -4.79 18.40
CA LEU A 168 -14.66 -5.45 17.37
C LEU A 168 -13.94 -5.33 16.03
N LEU A 169 -13.76 -6.45 15.34
CA LEU A 169 -13.27 -6.49 13.96
C LEU A 169 -14.40 -6.99 13.06
N ASN A 170 -14.82 -6.18 12.10
CA ASN A 170 -15.99 -6.44 11.25
C ASN A 170 -17.27 -6.73 12.08
N GLY A 171 -17.42 -6.02 13.21
CA GLY A 171 -18.51 -6.21 14.17
C GLY A 171 -18.41 -7.47 15.04
N LEU A 172 -17.36 -8.29 14.88
CA LEU A 172 -17.15 -9.49 15.69
C LEU A 172 -16.18 -9.20 16.86
N PRO A 173 -16.50 -9.63 18.09
CA PRO A 173 -15.62 -9.44 19.23
C PRO A 173 -14.26 -10.12 19.07
N VAL A 174 -13.20 -9.37 19.31
CA VAL A 174 -11.81 -9.87 19.36
C VAL A 174 -11.39 -9.99 20.83
N PRO A 175 -10.98 -11.19 21.30
CA PRO A 175 -10.67 -11.40 22.72
C PRO A 175 -9.39 -10.68 23.17
N CYS A 176 -9.42 -10.08 24.37
CA CYS A 176 -8.25 -9.46 24.98
C CYS A 176 -7.25 -10.53 25.46
N ASP A 177 -5.97 -10.24 25.30
CA ASP A 177 -4.84 -11.10 25.68
C ASP A 177 -4.84 -12.52 25.10
N ASP A 178 -5.61 -12.75 24.03
CA ASP A 178 -5.61 -14.01 23.29
C ASP A 178 -4.55 -14.01 22.16
N PRO A 179 -3.85 -15.13 21.89
CA PRO A 179 -2.89 -15.25 20.78
C PRO A 179 -3.45 -14.87 19.40
N ASN A 180 -4.75 -15.08 19.17
CA ASN A 180 -5.48 -14.72 17.95
C ASN A 180 -6.43 -13.53 18.18
N GLY A 181 -6.16 -12.74 19.23
CA GLY A 181 -6.98 -11.62 19.65
C GLY A 181 -6.25 -10.28 19.58
N TRP A 182 -6.30 -9.51 20.66
CA TRP A 182 -5.57 -8.23 20.76
C TRP A 182 -4.91 -8.06 22.13
N ARG A 183 -3.94 -7.16 22.24
CA ARG A 183 -3.39 -6.68 23.52
C ARG A 183 -3.14 -5.18 23.50
N VAL A 184 -3.03 -4.59 24.69
CA VAL A 184 -2.52 -3.23 24.85
C VAL A 184 -1.02 -3.20 24.62
N ILE A 185 -0.55 -2.18 23.93
CA ILE A 185 0.87 -1.83 23.84
C ILE A 185 1.17 -0.65 24.75
N ASP A 186 0.39 0.42 24.62
CA ASP A 186 0.48 1.61 25.47
C ASP A 186 -0.87 2.37 25.49
N ALA A 187 -0.89 3.58 26.03
CA ALA A 187 -2.10 4.38 26.16
C ALA A 187 -2.80 4.70 24.83
N THR A 188 -2.10 4.70 23.69
CA THR A 188 -2.67 5.06 22.38
C THR A 188 -2.56 3.94 21.36
N HIS A 189 -2.05 2.76 21.74
CA HIS A 189 -1.82 1.66 20.81
C HIS A 189 -2.32 0.32 21.35
N ILE A 190 -2.96 -0.43 20.45
CA ILE A 190 -3.24 -1.85 20.62
C ILE A 190 -2.56 -2.65 19.51
N GLU A 191 -2.26 -3.92 19.77
CA GLU A 191 -1.78 -4.86 18.76
C GLU A 191 -2.83 -5.95 18.54
N LEU A 192 -3.27 -6.12 17.30
CA LEU A 192 -4.00 -7.32 16.85
C LEU A 192 -3.00 -8.45 16.63
N ARG A 193 -3.35 -9.68 17.01
CA ARG A 193 -2.46 -10.84 16.96
C ARG A 193 -3.13 -12.02 16.25
N GLY A 194 -2.29 -12.86 15.62
CA GLY A 194 -2.74 -14.05 14.90
C GLY A 194 -3.89 -13.74 13.94
N ASP A 195 -4.93 -14.56 13.99
CA ASP A 195 -6.09 -14.46 13.10
C ASP A 195 -6.74 -13.07 13.05
N ALA A 196 -6.68 -12.28 14.14
CA ALA A 196 -7.23 -10.93 14.16
C ALA A 196 -6.42 -9.96 13.28
N CYS A 197 -5.08 -10.04 13.30
CA CYS A 197 -4.28 -9.24 12.39
C CYS A 197 -4.41 -9.75 10.96
N ASP A 198 -4.38 -11.06 10.76
CA ASP A 198 -4.55 -11.66 9.43
C ASP A 198 -5.89 -11.22 8.81
N THR A 199 -6.96 -11.17 9.61
CA THR A 199 -8.27 -10.69 9.15
C THR A 199 -8.23 -9.20 8.77
N LEU A 200 -7.55 -8.36 9.55
CA LEU A 200 -7.37 -6.93 9.23
C LEU A 200 -6.62 -6.76 7.89
N GLN A 201 -5.54 -7.52 7.67
CA GLN A 201 -4.71 -7.41 6.48
C GLN A 201 -5.34 -8.06 5.24
N THR A 202 -6.15 -9.10 5.39
CA THR A 202 -6.67 -9.86 4.24
C THR A 202 -8.12 -9.53 3.85
N THR A 203 -8.85 -8.81 4.70
CA THR A 203 -10.26 -8.44 4.42
C THR A 203 -10.34 -7.03 3.84
N PRO A 204 -10.75 -6.87 2.57
CA PRO A 204 -10.98 -5.55 1.98
C PRO A 204 -12.00 -4.75 2.79
N ALA A 205 -11.68 -3.49 3.07
CA ALA A 205 -12.53 -2.58 3.85
C ALA A 205 -12.89 -3.13 5.25
N ALA A 206 -11.96 -3.85 5.89
CA ALA A 206 -12.12 -4.25 7.28
C ALA A 206 -12.41 -3.03 8.18
N THR A 207 -13.30 -3.21 9.15
CA THR A 207 -13.68 -2.19 10.12
C THR A 207 -13.21 -2.60 11.51
N LEU A 208 -12.51 -1.71 12.19
CA LEU A 208 -12.04 -1.93 13.55
C LEU A 208 -12.66 -0.87 14.45
N GLU A 209 -13.37 -1.34 15.48
CA GLU A 209 -13.97 -0.48 16.49
C GLU A 209 -13.40 -0.87 17.86
N ALA A 210 -12.89 0.11 18.61
CA ALA A 210 -12.35 -0.11 19.95
C ALA A 210 -12.99 0.87 20.92
N THR A 211 -13.50 0.37 22.04
CA THR A 211 -14.09 1.18 23.11
C THR A 211 -13.48 0.77 24.45
N PHE A 212 -12.92 1.75 25.16
CA PHE A 212 -12.30 1.54 26.47
C PHE A 212 -12.99 2.40 27.54
N PRO A 213 -13.10 1.91 28.79
CA PRO A 213 -13.67 2.70 29.85
C PRO A 213 -12.84 3.96 30.13
N CYS A 214 -13.55 5.06 30.38
CA CYS A 214 -12.99 6.29 30.91
C CYS A 214 -13.37 6.37 32.38
N ASP A 215 -12.65 5.65 33.26
CA ASP A 215 -12.95 5.71 34.68
C ASP A 215 -12.66 7.13 35.20
N VAL A 216 -13.68 7.75 35.78
CA VAL A 216 -13.55 9.01 36.51
C VAL A 216 -13.16 8.67 37.94
N VAL A 217 -11.90 8.91 38.29
CA VAL A 217 -11.46 8.81 39.69
C VAL A 217 -12.13 9.93 40.48
N LEU A 218 -13.19 9.59 41.22
CA LEU A 218 -13.79 10.48 42.22
C LEU A 218 -13.01 10.32 43.54
N ILE A 219 -12.19 11.32 43.87
CA ILE A 219 -11.55 11.47 45.20
C ILE A 219 -12.39 12.33 46.14
#